data_AF-A0A358XQW3-F1
#
_entry.id   AF-A0A358XQW3-F1
#
_cell.length_a   1.000
_cell.length_b   1.000
_cell.length_c   1.000
_cell.angle_alpha   90.00
_cell.angle_beta   90.00
_cell.angle_gamma   90.00
#
_symmetry.space_group_name_H-M   'P 1'
#
loop_
_entity.id
_entity.type
_entity.pdbx_description
1 polymer ?
#
loop_
_entity_poly.entity_id
_entity_poly.type
_entity_poly.pdbx_seq_one_letter_code
_entity_poly.pdbx_strand_id
1 'polypeptide(L)' 'MADNSHHNSINKVSFAGLLISLGIVFGDIGTSPLYVFKAIMGQGAIQKDLVLGGLSCVFWTLTLQTTVKYV' A
#
# COMPACT_ATOMS: atom_id res chain seq x y z
N MET A 1 -37.13 -19.03 34.04
CA MET A 1 -37.79 -17.95 33.28
C MET A 1 -36.69 -17.06 32.72
N ALA A 2 -36.54 -17.07 31.40
CA ALA A 2 -35.66 -16.25 30.54
C ALA A 2 -34.13 -16.32 30.76
N ASP A 3 -33.52 -17.06 29.84
CA ASP A 3 -32.12 -17.07 29.43
C ASP A 3 -31.83 -15.93 28.42
N ASN A 4 -30.57 -15.46 28.41
CA ASN A 4 -29.86 -14.76 27.34
C ASN A 4 -30.42 -13.46 26.70
N SER A 5 -29.61 -12.40 26.76
CA SER A 5 -29.25 -11.63 25.55
C SER A 5 -28.14 -10.60 25.83
N HIS A 6 -26.88 -11.05 25.87
CA HIS A 6 -25.74 -10.17 25.61
C HIS A 6 -25.72 -9.85 24.10
N HIS A 7 -26.41 -8.77 23.71
CA HIS A 7 -26.40 -8.31 22.32
C HIS A 7 -25.09 -7.58 22.03
N ASN A 8 -24.06 -8.35 21.69
CA ASN A 8 -22.79 -7.86 21.17
C ASN A 8 -23.06 -7.19 19.82
N SER A 9 -23.18 -5.85 19.81
CA SER A 9 -23.39 -5.05 18.60
C SER A 9 -22.08 -4.96 17.82
N ILE A 10 -21.88 -5.97 17.00
CA ILE A 10 -20.79 -6.09 16.02
C ILE A 10 -20.81 -4.88 15.05
N ASN A 11 -19.73 -4.11 15.14
CA ASN A 11 -19.06 -3.29 14.12
C ASN A 11 -19.84 -2.18 13.40
N LYS A 12 -19.78 -0.97 13.96
CA LYS A 12 -19.68 0.23 13.11
C LYS A 12 -18.27 0.27 12.55
N VAL A 13 -18.11 -0.16 11.30
CA VAL A 13 -16.94 0.22 10.50
C VAL A 13 -16.98 1.74 10.41
N SER A 14 -16.21 2.41 11.28
CA SER A 14 -16.14 3.85 11.29
C SER A 14 -15.47 4.31 10.00
N PHE A 15 -15.86 5.46 9.46
CA PHE A 15 -15.17 6.09 8.34
C PHE A 15 -13.65 6.24 8.62
N ALA A 16 -13.29 6.46 9.89
CA ALA A 16 -11.90 6.43 10.34
C ALA A 16 -11.22 5.06 10.15
N GLY A 17 -11.94 3.96 10.38
CA GLY A 17 -11.46 2.60 10.16
C GLY A 17 -11.26 2.28 8.67
N LEU A 18 -12.11 2.80 7.79
CA LEU A 18 -11.93 2.69 6.34
C LEU A 18 -10.70 3.46 5.85
N LEU A 19 -10.46 4.68 6.35
CA LEU A 19 -9.25 5.45 6.02
C LEU A 19 -7.98 4.75 6.52
N ILE A 20 -8.01 4.20 7.74
CA ILE A 20 -6.90 3.38 8.26
C ILE A 20 -6.66 2.16 7.36
N SER A 21 -7.72 1.44 6.99
CA SER A 21 -7.61 0.24 6.16
C SER A 21 -7.08 0.57 4.77
N LEU A 22 -7.55 1.65 4.15
CA LEU A 22 -7.00 2.12 2.87
C LEU A 22 -5.53 2.50 3.01
N GLY A 23 -5.17 3.24 4.06
CA GLY A 23 -3.78 3.64 4.31
C GLY A 23 -2.83 2.45 4.45
N ILE A 24 -3.26 1.38 5.12
CA ILE A 24 -2.49 0.15 5.26
C ILE A 24 -2.37 -0.57 3.91
N VAL A 25 -3.47 -0.73 3.16
CA VAL A 25 -3.45 -1.42 1.85
C VAL A 25 -2.60 -0.67 0.82
N PHE A 26 -2.76 0.66 0.72
CA PHE A 26 -1.92 1.48 -0.15
C PHE A 26 -0.47 1.54 0.34
N GLY A 27 -0.25 1.49 1.65
CA GLY A 27 1.07 1.35 2.25
C GLY A 27 1.76 0.05 1.86
N ASP A 28 1.06 -1.08 1.99
CA ASP A 28 1.55 -2.43 1.63
C ASP A 28 1.91 -2.51 0.13
N ILE A 29 1.04 -2.00 -0.75
CA ILE A 29 1.30 -1.90 -2.19
C ILE A 29 2.53 -1.03 -2.48
N GLY A 30 2.76 0.02 -1.69
CA GLY A 30 3.90 0.93 -1.82
C GLY A 30 5.20 0.44 -1.18
N THR A 31 5.15 -0.47 -0.21
CA THR A 31 6.36 -0.97 0.48
C THR A 31 7.27 -1.78 -0.45
N SER A 32 6.68 -2.53 -1.40
CA SER A 32 7.40 -3.33 -2.39
C SER A 32 8.28 -2.45 -3.30
N PRO A 33 7.75 -1.40 -3.94
CA PRO A 33 8.55 -0.38 -4.62
C PRO A 33 9.61 0.32 -3.77
N LEU A 34 9.29 0.65 -2.52
CA LEU A 34 10.20 1.39 -1.63
C LEU A 34 11.39 0.50 -1.23
N TYR A 35 11.16 -0.80 -1.04
CA TYR A 35 12.22 -1.79 -0.86
C TYR A 35 13.10 -1.95 -2.10
N VAL A 36 12.49 -2.00 -3.29
CA VAL A 36 13.23 -2.05 -4.57
C VAL A 36 14.04 -0.77 -4.76
N PHE A 37 13.49 0.39 -4.43
CA PHE A 37 14.18 1.67 -4.46
C PHE A 37 15.39 1.71 -3.52
N LYS A 38 15.22 1.20 -2.29
CA LYS A 38 16.33 1.04 -1.34
C LYS A 38 17.39 0.05 -1.83
N ALA A 39 16.98 -1.02 -2.53
CA ALA A 39 17.90 -1.98 -3.14
C ALA A 39 18.68 -1.37 -4.33
N ILE A 40 18.03 -0.51 -5.13
CA ILE A 40 18.67 0.20 -6.26
C ILE A 40 19.63 1.29 -5.77
N MET A 41 19.31 1.97 -4.66
CA MET A 41 20.18 2.98 -4.05
C MET A 41 21.48 2.39 -3.48
N GLY A 42 21.44 1.15 -2.99
CA GLY A 42 22.59 0.50 -2.36
C GLY A 42 23.23 1.32 -1.23
N GLN A 43 24.45 0.95 -0.81
CA GLN A 43 25.27 1.71 0.15
C GLN A 43 26.02 2.90 -0.51
N GLY A 44 25.68 3.25 -1.75
CA GLY A 44 26.39 4.24 -2.57
C GLY A 44 25.83 5.66 -2.46
N ALA A 45 26.50 6.63 -3.07
CA ALA A 45 26.10 8.03 -3.06
C ALA A 45 24.70 8.21 -3.67
N ILE A 46 23.79 8.85 -2.93
CA ILE A 46 22.44 9.17 -3.40
C ILE A 46 22.54 10.19 -4.54
N GLN A 47 22.46 9.70 -5.77
CA GLN A 47 22.40 10.52 -6.97
C GLN A 47 20.94 10.79 -7.36
N LYS A 48 20.65 12.05 -7.69
CA LYS A 48 19.29 12.50 -8.07
C LYS A 48 18.71 11.71 -9.24
N ASP A 49 19.56 11.32 -10.20
CA ASP A 49 19.16 10.48 -11.34
C ASP A 49 18.69 9.07 -10.94
N LEU A 50 19.31 8.46 -9.93
CA LEU A 50 18.86 7.15 -9.41
C LEU A 50 17.51 7.28 -8.70
N VAL A 51 17.27 8.41 -8.02
CA VAL A 51 15.98 8.70 -7.38
C VAL A 51 14.87 8.81 -8.44
N LEU A 52 15.10 9.63 -9.45
CA LEU A 52 14.13 9.87 -10.50
C LEU A 52 13.91 8.61 -11.36
N GLY A 53 14.98 7.88 -11.66
CA GLY A 53 14.94 6.62 -12.41
C GLY A 53 14.19 5.50 -11.68
N GLY A 54 14.45 5.33 -10.38
CA GLY A 54 13.74 4.34 -9.55
C GLY A 54 12.25 4.67 -9.42
N LEU A 55 11.90 5.94 -9.20
CA LEU A 55 10.50 6.37 -9.12
C LEU A 55 9.77 6.19 -10.46
N SER A 56 10.42 6.53 -11.58
CA SER A 56 9.88 6.33 -12.93
C SER A 56 9.66 4.86 -13.26
N CYS A 57 10.61 3.98 -12.90
CA CYS A 57 10.51 2.54 -13.06
C CYS A 57 9.27 1.99 -12.33
N VAL A 58 9.08 2.36 -11.07
CA VAL A 58 7.90 1.96 -10.29
C VAL A 58 6.62 2.46 -10.94
N PHE A 59 6.58 3.74 -11.34
CA PHE A 59 5.40 4.34 -11.96
C PHE A 59 4.99 3.62 -13.26
N TRP A 60 5.96 3.36 -14.14
CA TRP A 60 5.73 2.62 -15.38
C TRP A 60 5.36 1.16 -15.14
N THR A 61 5.95 0.51 -14.13
CA THR A 61 5.64 -0.88 -13.79
C THR A 61 4.21 -1.00 -13.26
N LEU A 62 3.78 -0.10 -12.36
CA LEU A 62 2.40 -0.08 -11.85
C LEU A 62 1.39 0.22 -12.95
N THR A 63 1.72 1.15 -13.86
CA THR A 63 0.87 1.50 -15.02
C THR A 63 0.75 0.32 -16.00
N LEU A 64 1.85 -0.37 -16.29
CA LEU A 64 1.82 -1.56 -17.15
C LEU A 64 1.11 -2.73 -16.49
N GLN A 65 1.31 -2.93 -15.19
CA GLN A 65 0.70 -4.03 -14.44
C GLN A 65 -0.83 -3.90 -14.39
N THR A 66 -1.37 -2.68 -14.22
CA THR A 66 -2.82 -2.46 -14.30
C THR A 66 -3.33 -2.58 -15.73
N THR A 67 -2.59 -2.10 -16.72
CA THR A 67 -2.96 -2.24 -18.14
C THR A 67 -3.08 -3.71 -18.52
N VAL A 68 -2.06 -4.53 -18.29
CA VAL A 68 -2.10 -5.97 -18.65
C VAL A 68 -3.18 -6.75 -17.90
N LYS A 69 -3.56 -6.31 -16.68
CA LYS A 69 -4.49 -7.04 -15.83
C LYS A 69 -5.95 -6.62 -16.02
N TYR A 70 -6.20 -5.41 -16.50
CA TYR A 70 -7.54 -4.81 -16.57
C TYR A 70 -7.95 -4.29 -17.96
N VAL A 71 -7.03 -4.15 -18.91
CA VAL A 71 -7.30 -3.89 -20.34
C VAL A 71 -7.21 -5.21 -21.10
#